data_AF-A0A2E5EYM8-F1
#
_entry.id   AF-A0A2E5EYM8-F1
#
_cell.length_a   1.000
_cell.length_b   1.000
_cell.length_c   1.000
_cell.angle_alpha   90.00
_cell.angle_beta   90.00
_cell.angle_gamma   90.00
#
_symmetry.space_group_name_H-M   'P 1'
#
loop_
_entity.id
_entity.type
_entity.pdbx_description
1 polymer ?
#
loop_
_entity_poly.entity_id
_entity_poly.type
_entity_poly.pdbx_seq_one_letter_code
_entity_poly.pdbx_strand_id
1 'polypeptide(L)'
;MVIQTANPFAPAKPRVPIVPRRVTPGLPGPATEGKPNKVHCPKCSARLTINFDESECLSCGFVDYEYFSPRAIKERNSIISTGTRYVLRYIGEFPALTEVVTHVKVYRVRNRAVFGVRCPFCGSGMSQSSLSGKRREIREERYKCTAGHRVSLCPNIEGVLGWK
;
A
#
# COMPACT_ATOMS: atom_id res chain seq x y z
N MET A 1 36.49 10.04 -7.88
CA MET A 1 35.46 9.53 -8.81
C MET A 1 34.31 9.02 -7.95
N VAL A 2 33.18 9.75 -7.88
CA VAL A 2 32.04 9.40 -7.02
C VAL A 2 31.06 8.58 -7.84
N ILE A 3 30.95 7.29 -7.55
CA ILE A 3 30.01 6.37 -8.22
C ILE A 3 28.62 6.66 -7.65
N GLN A 4 27.77 7.35 -8.42
CA GLN A 4 26.37 7.54 -8.09
C GLN A 4 25.65 6.20 -8.21
N THR A 5 25.34 5.57 -7.08
CA THR A 5 24.42 4.43 -7.02
C THR A 5 23.00 4.95 -7.28
N ALA A 6 22.44 4.61 -8.44
CA ALA A 6 21.06 4.92 -8.76
C ALA A 6 20.14 4.25 -7.73
N ASN A 7 19.36 5.07 -7.01
CA ASN A 7 18.45 4.60 -5.97
C ASN A 7 17.37 3.68 -6.61
N PRO A 8 17.26 2.40 -6.21
CA PRO A 8 16.30 1.45 -6.81
C PRO A 8 14.83 1.78 -6.51
N PHE A 9 14.58 2.83 -5.73
CA PHE A 9 13.25 3.31 -5.33
C PHE A 9 12.91 4.69 -5.90
N ALA A 10 13.61 5.15 -6.95
CA ALA A 10 13.31 6.45 -7.56
C ALA A 10 11.93 6.46 -8.26
N PRO A 11 11.07 7.46 -8.00
CA PRO A 11 9.81 7.59 -8.70
C PRO A 11 10.04 7.92 -10.18
N ALA A 12 9.18 7.41 -11.05
CA ALA A 12 9.24 7.72 -12.48
C ALA A 12 9.06 9.23 -12.71
N LYS A 13 9.96 9.85 -13.48
CA LYS A 13 9.88 11.28 -13.80
C LYS A 13 8.60 11.56 -14.60
N PRO A 14 7.71 12.48 -14.15
CA PRO A 14 6.51 12.81 -14.88
C PRO A 14 6.85 13.56 -16.18
N ARG A 15 6.13 13.23 -17.26
CA ARG A 15 6.37 13.76 -18.61
C ARG A 15 5.89 15.21 -18.81
N VAL A 16 5.22 15.80 -17.82
CA VAL A 16 4.60 17.14 -17.88
C VAL A 16 4.86 17.89 -16.56
N PRO A 17 5.16 19.21 -16.57
CA PRO A 17 5.36 19.99 -15.37
C PRO A 17 4.11 20.02 -14.47
N ILE A 18 4.29 19.80 -13.16
CA ILE A 18 3.22 19.84 -12.16
C ILE A 18 3.08 21.30 -11.70
N VAL A 19 1.95 21.93 -12.02
CA VAL A 19 1.61 23.27 -11.50
C VAL A 19 0.84 23.10 -10.19
N PRO A 20 1.27 23.71 -9.06
CA PRO A 20 0.56 23.63 -7.80
C PRO A 20 -0.81 24.31 -7.88
N ARG A 21 -1.87 23.60 -7.50
CA ARG A 21 -3.21 24.18 -7.39
C ARG A 21 -3.30 24.94 -6.06
N ARG A 22 -3.56 26.25 -6.10
CA ARG A 22 -3.85 27.03 -4.87
C ARG A 22 -5.18 26.57 -4.28
N VAL A 23 -5.16 26.15 -3.03
CA VAL A 23 -6.36 25.85 -2.23
C VAL A 23 -6.62 27.07 -1.34
N THR A 24 -7.81 27.67 -1.42
CA THR A 24 -8.24 28.76 -0.54
C THR A 24 -8.59 28.19 0.84
N PRO A 25 -8.16 28.80 1.96
CA PRO A 25 -8.59 28.37 3.30
C PRO A 25 -10.08 28.70 3.51
N GLY A 26 -10.89 27.69 3.83
CA GLY A 26 -12.29 27.87 4.23
C GLY A 26 -12.44 28.20 5.71
N LEU A 27 -13.46 29.00 6.06
CA LEU A 27 -13.83 29.42 7.41
C LEU A 27 -14.09 28.25 8.39
N PRO A 28 -13.93 28.48 9.72
CA PRO A 28 -14.19 27.45 10.72
C PRO A 28 -15.70 27.25 10.92
N GLY A 29 -16.20 26.04 10.60
CA GLY A 29 -17.54 25.57 10.94
C GLY A 29 -17.62 25.03 12.37
N PRO A 30 -18.83 24.81 12.91
CA PRO A 30 -19.03 24.50 14.33
C PRO A 30 -18.48 23.12 14.70
N ALA A 31 -18.01 23.01 15.94
CA ALA A 31 -17.50 21.80 16.55
C ALA A 31 -18.52 20.66 16.40
N THR A 32 -18.13 19.58 15.72
CA THR A 32 -18.97 18.39 15.59
C THR A 32 -18.52 17.32 16.56
N GLU A 33 -19.49 16.83 17.32
CA GLU A 33 -19.46 15.67 18.19
C GLU A 33 -18.74 14.49 17.54
N GLY A 34 -17.99 13.72 18.35
CA GLY A 34 -17.11 12.64 17.90
C GLY A 34 -17.84 11.60 17.04
N LYS A 35 -17.70 11.73 15.72
CA LYS A 35 -18.24 10.79 14.74
C LYS A 35 -17.64 9.39 14.98
N PRO A 36 -18.42 8.30 14.81
CA PRO A 36 -17.91 6.94 14.98
C PRO A 36 -16.71 6.72 14.06
N ASN A 37 -15.58 6.28 14.64
CA ASN A 37 -14.34 6.06 13.91
C ASN A 37 -14.57 5.11 12.73
N LYS A 38 -14.42 5.62 11.50
CA LYS A 38 -14.62 4.86 10.26
C LYS A 38 -13.48 3.86 10.05
N VAL A 39 -13.64 2.60 10.44
CA VAL A 39 -12.58 1.57 10.28
C VAL A 39 -12.38 1.15 8.81
N HIS A 40 -13.36 1.41 7.94
CA HIS A 40 -13.36 0.98 6.55
C HIS A 40 -13.33 2.15 5.57
N CYS A 41 -12.66 1.95 4.44
CA CYS A 41 -12.53 2.90 3.37
C CYS A 41 -13.88 3.13 2.67
N PRO A 42 -14.35 4.38 2.54
CA PRO A 42 -15.62 4.69 1.87
C PRO A 42 -15.61 4.39 0.35
N LYS A 43 -14.44 4.21 -0.27
CA LYS A 43 -14.33 3.92 -1.72
C LYS A 43 -14.42 2.44 -2.07
N CYS A 44 -13.87 1.57 -1.23
CA CYS A 44 -13.68 0.16 -1.59
C CYS A 44 -13.99 -0.81 -0.46
N SER A 45 -14.47 -0.28 0.68
CA SER A 45 -14.79 -1.03 1.90
C SER A 45 -13.62 -1.80 2.51
N ALA A 46 -12.39 -1.62 2.00
CA ALA A 46 -11.20 -2.21 2.61
C ALA A 46 -10.83 -1.49 3.89
N ARG A 47 -10.19 -2.19 4.82
CA ARG A 47 -9.79 -1.61 6.11
C ARG A 47 -8.81 -0.44 5.94
N LEU A 48 -9.06 0.66 6.65
CA LEU A 48 -8.11 1.78 6.73
C LEU A 48 -6.97 1.40 7.66
N THR A 49 -5.76 1.79 7.27
CA THR A 49 -4.55 1.56 8.07
C THR A 49 -3.83 2.89 8.29
N ILE A 50 -3.41 3.14 9.53
CA ILE A 50 -2.59 4.30 9.86
C ILE A 50 -1.12 3.93 9.71
N ASN A 51 -0.40 4.72 8.91
CA ASN A 51 1.06 4.70 8.84
C ASN A 51 1.64 5.84 9.69
N PHE A 52 2.97 5.96 9.73
CA PHE A 52 3.63 7.04 10.45
C PHE A 52 3.16 8.44 9.99
N ASP A 53 2.93 8.62 8.69
CA ASP A 53 2.58 9.93 8.11
C ASP A 53 1.06 10.13 7.90
N GLU A 54 0.30 9.09 7.53
CA GLU A 54 -1.09 9.23 7.07
C GLU A 54 -1.97 7.98 7.33
N SER A 55 -3.28 8.23 7.42
CA SER A 55 -4.37 7.24 7.40
C SER A 55 -4.77 6.90 5.95
N GLU A 56 -4.30 5.76 5.45
CA GLU A 56 -4.55 5.36 4.06
C GLU A 56 -5.18 3.98 3.90
N CYS A 57 -5.98 3.86 2.84
CA CYS A 57 -6.49 2.59 2.34
C CYS A 57 -5.46 1.98 1.39
N LEU A 58 -4.88 0.85 1.76
CA LEU A 58 -3.90 0.16 0.90
C LEU A 58 -4.53 -0.36 -0.39
N SER A 59 -5.77 -0.80 -0.36
CA SER A 59 -6.43 -1.39 -1.54
C SER A 59 -6.76 -0.38 -2.65
N CYS A 60 -6.89 0.91 -2.35
CA CYS A 60 -7.28 1.91 -3.37
C CYS A 60 -6.55 3.26 -3.28
N GLY A 61 -5.73 3.48 -2.25
CA GLY A 61 -4.97 4.69 -2.04
C GLY A 61 -5.75 5.88 -1.48
N PHE A 62 -7.00 5.69 -1.05
CA PHE A 62 -7.80 6.75 -0.40
C PHE A 62 -7.16 7.19 0.93
N VAL A 63 -7.12 8.51 1.18
CA VAL A 63 -6.70 9.12 2.45
C VAL A 63 -7.92 9.64 3.17
N ASP A 64 -8.01 9.38 4.46
CA ASP A 64 -9.01 10.01 5.32
C ASP A 64 -8.33 10.80 6.44
N TYR A 65 -8.11 12.10 6.26
CA TYR A 65 -7.47 12.95 7.26
C TYR A 65 -8.29 13.11 8.54
N GLU A 66 -9.59 12.77 8.52
CA GLU A 66 -10.45 12.76 9.72
C GLU A 66 -10.41 11.40 10.45
N TYR A 67 -9.78 10.37 9.86
CA TYR A 67 -9.69 9.05 10.47
C TYR A 67 -8.62 9.01 11.57
N PHE A 68 -9.09 8.73 12.79
CA PHE A 68 -8.24 8.35 13.91
C PHE A 68 -8.50 6.89 14.24
N SER A 69 -7.44 6.07 14.30
CA SER A 69 -7.61 4.66 14.62
C SER A 69 -8.10 4.52 16.07
N PRO A 70 -9.14 3.71 16.35
CA PRO A 70 -9.42 3.31 17.71
C PRO A 70 -8.16 2.69 18.30
N ARG A 71 -7.66 3.23 19.41
CA ARG A 71 -6.49 2.65 20.09
C ARG A 71 -6.79 1.19 20.39
N ALA A 72 -5.86 0.33 20.00
CA ALA A 72 -5.78 -1.08 20.38
C ALA A 72 -6.89 -2.00 19.84
N ILE A 73 -6.71 -2.47 18.61
CA ILE A 73 -7.00 -3.88 18.31
C ILE A 73 -5.74 -4.44 17.64
N LYS A 74 -4.87 -5.07 18.44
CA LYS A 74 -3.79 -5.94 17.95
C LYS A 74 -4.41 -7.24 17.43
N GLU A 75 -5.18 -7.14 16.35
CA GLU A 75 -5.46 -8.32 15.53
C GLU A 75 -4.17 -8.77 14.86
N ARG A 76 -4.10 -10.06 14.49
CA ARG A 76 -2.97 -10.67 13.77
C ARG A 76 -2.90 -10.09 12.36
N ASN A 77 -2.55 -8.83 12.26
CA ASN A 77 -2.57 -8.10 11.00
C ASN A 77 -1.46 -8.67 10.12
N SER A 78 -1.80 -8.97 8.86
CA SER A 78 -0.82 -9.25 7.82
C SER A 78 0.07 -8.05 7.51
N ILE A 79 -0.17 -6.88 8.13
CA ILE A 79 0.47 -5.61 7.82
C ILE A 79 1.09 -5.03 9.08
N ILE A 80 2.42 -4.85 9.04
CA ILE A 80 3.17 -4.14 10.07
C ILE A 80 3.71 -2.86 9.44
N SER A 81 3.34 -1.69 9.98
CA SER A 81 3.92 -0.41 9.56
C SER A 81 5.33 -0.25 10.16
N THR A 82 6.30 0.17 9.34
CA THR A 82 7.66 0.51 9.76
C THR A 82 8.07 1.82 9.08
N GLY A 83 7.79 2.94 9.74
CA GLY A 83 8.03 4.28 9.22
C GLY A 83 7.18 4.56 7.98
N THR A 84 7.81 4.64 6.81
CA THR A 84 7.16 4.89 5.50
C THR A 84 6.86 3.62 4.69
N ARG A 85 7.07 2.44 5.28
CA ARG A 85 6.95 1.13 4.61
C ARG A 85 6.00 0.22 5.36
N TYR A 86 5.37 -0.68 4.61
CA TYR A 86 4.58 -1.78 5.13
C TYR A 86 5.35 -3.08 5.02
N VAL A 87 5.24 -3.92 6.03
CA VAL A 87 5.73 -5.29 6.03
C VAL A 87 4.50 -6.18 5.90
N LEU A 88 4.38 -6.85 4.76
CA LEU A 88 3.29 -7.77 4.48
C LEU A 88 3.70 -9.19 4.86
N ARG A 89 2.81 -9.89 5.55
CA ARG A 89 2.90 -11.33 5.85
C ARG A 89 2.34 -12.16 4.72
N TYR A 90 2.82 -13.40 4.64
CA TYR A 90 2.32 -14.38 3.68
C TYR A 90 0.87 -14.77 4.02
N ILE A 91 0.00 -14.80 3.01
CA ILE A 91 -1.42 -15.16 3.13
C ILE A 91 -1.83 -16.30 2.18
N GLY A 92 -0.86 -16.96 1.53
CA GLY A 92 -1.13 -18.07 0.64
C GLY A 92 -1.21 -19.42 1.37
N GLU A 93 -1.21 -20.49 0.60
CA GLU A 93 -1.48 -21.86 1.07
C GLU A 93 -0.25 -22.57 1.66
N PHE A 94 0.97 -22.08 1.42
CA PHE A 94 2.20 -22.75 1.83
C PHE A 94 2.64 -22.36 3.26
N PRO A 95 2.51 -23.24 4.28
CA PRO A 95 2.84 -22.90 5.66
C PRO A 95 4.32 -22.56 5.88
N ALA A 96 5.21 -23.12 5.05
CA ALA A 96 6.65 -22.85 5.09
C ALA A 96 7.01 -21.37 4.83
N LEU A 97 6.10 -20.59 4.24
CA LEU A 97 6.32 -19.18 3.92
C LEU A 97 5.70 -18.22 4.95
N THR A 98 5.06 -18.73 6.00
CA THR A 98 4.33 -17.90 6.99
C THR A 98 5.22 -16.91 7.74
N GLU A 99 6.49 -17.28 7.98
CA GLU A 99 7.50 -16.41 8.61
C GLU A 99 8.18 -15.47 7.61
N VAL A 100 8.00 -15.71 6.31
CA VAL A 100 8.59 -14.89 5.26
C VAL A 100 7.75 -13.63 5.08
N VAL A 101 8.41 -12.48 5.09
CA VAL A 101 7.75 -11.17 4.97
C VAL A 101 8.28 -10.39 3.77
N THR A 102 7.42 -9.55 3.20
CA THR A 102 7.81 -8.65 2.10
C THR A 102 7.66 -7.21 2.52
N HIS A 103 8.62 -6.38 2.10
CA HIS A 103 8.52 -4.93 2.30
C HIS A 103 7.84 -4.31 1.09
N VAL A 104 6.81 -3.53 1.38
CA VAL A 104 6.00 -2.83 0.39
C VAL A 104 5.95 -1.35 0.73
N LYS A 105 6.18 -0.51 -0.27
CA LYS A 105 5.99 0.93 -0.18
C LYS A 105 4.86 1.36 -1.10
N VAL A 106 3.91 2.12 -0.57
CA VAL A 106 2.80 2.67 -1.35
C VAL A 106 3.27 3.95 -2.03
N TYR A 107 2.96 4.07 -3.31
CA TYR A 107 3.15 5.26 -4.12
C TYR A 107 1.81 5.68 -4.68
N ARG A 108 1.43 6.94 -4.47
CA ARG A 108 0.24 7.50 -5.13
C ARG A 108 0.60 7.98 -6.52
N VAL A 109 -0.08 7.44 -7.51
CA VAL A 109 -0.04 7.93 -8.89
C VAL A 109 -1.44 8.39 -9.26
N ARG A 110 -1.67 9.70 -9.16
CA ARG A 110 -3.00 10.34 -9.32
C ARG A 110 -4.00 9.76 -8.31
N ASN A 111 -5.06 9.11 -8.78
CA ASN A 111 -6.14 8.54 -7.97
C ASN A 111 -5.96 7.03 -7.71
N ARG A 112 -4.74 6.49 -7.87
CA ARG A 112 -4.44 5.07 -7.70
C ARG A 112 -3.25 4.88 -6.76
N ALA A 113 -3.34 3.86 -5.91
CA ALA A 113 -2.19 3.30 -5.21
C ALA A 113 -1.40 2.40 -6.18
N VAL A 114 -0.08 2.53 -6.17
CA VAL A 114 0.88 1.66 -6.86
C VAL A 114 1.88 1.20 -5.82
N PHE A 115 2.28 -0.06 -5.83
CA PHE A 115 3.18 -0.59 -4.83
C PHE A 115 4.58 -0.80 -5.38
N GLY A 116 5.59 -0.37 -4.62
CA GLY A 116 6.96 -0.83 -4.77
C GLY A 116 7.19 -2.03 -3.86
N VAL A 117 7.46 -3.20 -4.44
CA VAL A 117 7.62 -4.46 -3.71
C VAL A 117 9.08 -4.91 -3.73
N ARG A 118 9.59 -5.32 -2.57
CA ARG A 118 10.89 -5.98 -2.43
C ARG A 118 10.69 -7.49 -2.42
N CYS A 119 11.46 -8.21 -3.25
CA CYS A 119 11.39 -9.65 -3.33
C CYS A 119 11.75 -10.29 -1.98
N PRO A 120 10.91 -11.21 -1.43
CA PRO A 120 11.19 -11.86 -0.15
C PRO A 120 12.40 -12.81 -0.21
N PHE A 121 12.71 -13.33 -1.40
CA PHE A 121 13.73 -14.36 -1.58
C PHE A 121 15.12 -13.79 -1.89
N CYS A 122 15.21 -12.81 -2.80
CA CYS A 122 16.49 -12.25 -3.23
C CYS A 122 16.69 -10.78 -2.82
N GLY A 123 15.71 -10.16 -2.17
CA GLY A 123 15.81 -8.78 -1.70
C GLY A 123 15.88 -7.71 -2.80
N SER A 124 15.80 -8.08 -4.08
CA SER A 124 15.79 -7.12 -5.20
C SER A 124 14.43 -6.44 -5.33
N GLY A 125 14.41 -5.27 -5.98
CA GLY A 125 13.15 -4.66 -6.41
C GLY A 125 12.38 -5.57 -7.37
N MET A 126 11.06 -5.54 -7.31
CA MET A 126 10.19 -6.27 -8.23
C MET A 126 9.44 -5.32 -9.18
N SER A 127 9.30 -5.73 -10.43
CA SER A 127 8.50 -5.03 -11.44
C SER A 127 7.10 -5.62 -11.52
N GLN A 128 6.09 -4.77 -11.66
CA GLN A 128 4.71 -5.22 -11.87
C GLN A 128 4.60 -5.95 -13.21
N SER A 129 4.06 -7.16 -13.19
CA SER A 129 3.77 -7.96 -14.39
C SER A 129 2.30 -7.86 -14.75
N SER A 130 1.99 -7.63 -16.02
CA SER A 130 0.61 -7.65 -16.51
C SER A 130 0.02 -9.06 -16.43
N LEU A 131 -1.25 -9.15 -16.01
CA LEU A 131 -2.01 -10.39 -15.98
C LEU A 131 -2.49 -10.73 -17.40
N SER A 132 -2.02 -11.86 -17.93
CA SER A 132 -2.43 -12.39 -19.23
C SER A 132 -3.87 -12.93 -19.16
N GLY A 133 -4.81 -12.24 -19.82
CA GLY A 133 -6.04 -12.76 -20.46
C GLY A 133 -7.13 -13.48 -19.63
N LYS A 134 -6.84 -14.00 -18.43
CA LYS A 134 -7.80 -14.76 -17.61
C LYS A 134 -8.53 -13.85 -16.62
N ARG A 135 -9.82 -14.11 -16.37
CA ARG A 135 -10.72 -13.30 -15.53
C ARG A 135 -10.03 -12.86 -14.24
N ARG A 136 -10.11 -11.55 -13.97
CA ARG A 136 -9.52 -10.90 -12.80
C ARG A 136 -10.03 -11.54 -11.51
N GLU A 137 -9.13 -11.97 -10.65
CA GLU A 137 -9.36 -11.81 -9.22
C GLU A 137 -9.24 -10.30 -8.97
N ILE A 138 -10.36 -9.62 -8.73
CA ILE A 138 -10.56 -8.16 -8.98
C ILE A 138 -9.53 -7.23 -8.29
N ARG A 139 -8.73 -7.75 -7.34
CA ARG A 139 -7.76 -6.99 -6.54
C ARG A 139 -6.38 -7.65 -6.43
N GLU A 140 -6.04 -8.60 -7.29
CA GLU A 140 -4.69 -9.21 -7.32
C GLU A 140 -3.73 -8.38 -8.18
N GLU A 141 -2.56 -8.05 -7.62
CA GLU A 141 -1.45 -7.44 -8.35
C GLU A 141 -0.21 -8.32 -8.35
N ARG A 142 0.36 -8.60 -9.53
CA ARG A 142 1.51 -9.51 -9.65
C ARG A 142 2.82 -8.78 -9.92
N TYR A 143 3.87 -9.27 -9.29
CA TYR A 143 5.22 -8.74 -9.33
C TYR A 143 6.20 -9.85 -9.69
N LYS A 144 7.22 -9.52 -10.49
CA LYS A 144 8.31 -10.41 -10.86
C LYS A 144 9.65 -9.72 -10.60
N CYS A 145 10.62 -10.44 -10.04
CA CYS A 145 11.99 -9.94 -9.91
C CYS A 145 12.88 -10.39 -11.08
N THR A 146 14.07 -9.80 -11.20
CA THR A 146 15.05 -10.15 -12.25
C THR A 146 15.53 -11.60 -12.17
N ALA A 147 15.58 -12.19 -10.97
CA ALA A 147 15.92 -13.60 -10.75
C ALA A 147 14.78 -14.57 -11.09
N GLY A 148 13.58 -14.07 -11.42
CA GLY A 148 12.44 -14.90 -11.83
C GLY A 148 11.42 -15.23 -10.73
N HIS A 149 11.65 -14.86 -9.48
CA HIS A 149 10.66 -15.01 -8.40
C HIS A 149 9.41 -14.18 -8.67
N ARG A 150 8.26 -14.69 -8.25
CA ARG A 150 6.95 -14.07 -8.42
C ARG A 150 6.30 -13.86 -7.05
N VAL A 151 5.59 -12.76 -6.91
CA VAL A 151 4.83 -12.40 -5.71
C VAL A 151 3.52 -11.76 -6.17
N SER A 152 2.43 -12.10 -5.51
CA SER A 152 1.12 -11.52 -5.79
C SER A 152 0.59 -10.84 -4.53
N LEU A 153 0.20 -9.57 -4.65
CA LEU A 153 -0.46 -8.84 -3.58
C LEU A 153 -1.97 -9.02 -3.72
N CYS A 154 -2.60 -9.53 -2.66
CA CYS A 154 -4.04 -9.79 -2.62
C CYS A 154 -4.62 -9.30 -1.29
N PRO A 155 -5.79 -8.65 -1.28
CA PRO A 155 -6.54 -8.49 -0.04
C PRO A 155 -7.11 -9.83 0.41
N ASN A 156 -7.08 -10.09 1.71
CA ASN A 156 -7.81 -11.20 2.32
C ASN A 156 -9.33 -10.90 2.35
N ILE A 157 -10.12 -11.82 2.90
CA ILE A 157 -11.59 -11.70 3.03
C ILE A 157 -11.97 -10.44 3.83
N GLU A 158 -11.16 -10.07 4.81
CA GLU A 158 -11.33 -8.87 5.66
C GLU A 158 -10.85 -7.57 4.97
N GLY A 159 -10.36 -7.66 3.72
CA GLY A 159 -9.85 -6.53 2.96
C GLY A 159 -8.45 -6.06 3.35
N VAL A 160 -7.73 -6.82 4.18
CA VAL A 160 -6.35 -6.60 4.60
C VAL A 160 -5.39 -7.16 3.55
N LEU A 161 -4.47 -6.32 3.07
CA LEU A 161 -3.49 -6.71 2.06
C LEU A 161 -2.45 -7.70 2.62
N GLY A 162 -2.11 -8.72 1.84
CA GLY A 162 -1.01 -9.66 2.10
C GLY A 162 -0.34 -10.10 0.81
N TRP A 163 0.69 -10.93 0.92
CA TRP A 163 1.40 -11.47 -0.25
C TRP A 163 1.25 -13.00 -0.36
N LYS A 164 1.19 -13.51 -1.59
CA LYS A 164 1.18 -14.93 -1.93
C LYS A 164 2.13 -15.26 -3.08
#